data_AF-A0A078SN04-F1
#
_entry.id   AF-A0A078SN04-F1
#
_cell.length_a   1.000
_cell.length_b   1.000
_cell.length_c   1.000
_cell.angle_alpha   90.00
_cell.angle_beta   90.00
_cell.angle_gamma   90.00
#
_symmetry.space_group_name_H-M   'P 1'
#
loop_
_entity.id
_entity.type
_entity.pdbx_description
1 polymer ?
#
loop_
_entity_poly.entity_id
_entity_poly.type
_entity_poly.pdbx_seq_one_letter_code
_entity_poly.pdbx_strand_id
1 'polypeptide(L)'
;LKKRSQLGIALKEAMQRGVQVVVFVRNKTEEAEWLQREGLTVRVSERLTFQLVMIDKKKMWYGSINYMGYATEEECAVRFSDERLTAEMLDVLYGE
;
A
#
# COMPACT_ATOMS: atom_id res chain seq x y z
N LEU A 1 5.28 24.45 2.72
CA LEU A 1 5.17 23.09 3.32
C LEU A 1 4.38 22.23 2.34
N LYS A 2 4.97 21.18 1.75
CA LYS A 2 4.22 20.25 0.89
C LYS A 2 3.15 19.55 1.73
N LYS A 3 1.89 19.60 1.29
CA LYS A 3 0.76 18.93 1.95
C LYS A 3 0.98 17.42 1.87
N ARG A 4 0.97 16.73 3.01
CA ARG A 4 1.10 15.27 3.08
C ARG A 4 -0.16 14.60 2.56
N SER A 5 -0.02 13.38 2.03
CA SER A 5 -1.19 12.63 1.56
C SER A 5 -2.09 12.26 2.74
N GLN A 6 -3.41 12.28 2.52
CA GLN A 6 -4.36 11.86 3.56
C GLN A 6 -4.19 10.38 3.90
N LEU A 7 -3.89 9.55 2.90
CA LEU A 7 -3.63 8.13 3.09
C LEU A 7 -2.40 7.92 3.97
N GLY A 8 -1.30 8.61 3.68
CA GLY A 8 -0.07 8.49 4.46
C GLY A 8 -0.25 8.87 5.93
N ILE A 9 -1.02 9.93 6.20
CA ILE A 9 -1.42 10.29 7.57
C ILE A 9 -2.24 9.15 8.22
N ALA A 10 -3.23 8.62 7.52
CA ALA A 10 -4.07 7.53 8.03
C ALA A 10 -3.26 6.24 8.32
N LEU A 11 -2.26 5.92 7.49
CA LEU A 11 -1.37 4.78 7.70
C LEU A 11 -0.50 4.97 8.95
N LYS A 12 0.05 6.17 9.15
CA LYS A 12 0.78 6.53 10.38
C LYS A 12 -0.11 6.37 11.62
N GLU A 13 -1.33 6.91 11.59
CA GLU A 13 -2.26 6.80 12.70
C GLU A 13 -2.68 5.34 12.97
N ALA A 14 -2.88 4.54 11.93
CA ALA A 14 -3.16 3.12 12.09
C ALA A 14 -2.01 2.39 12.78
N MET A 15 -0.76 2.67 12.38
CA MET A 15 0.42 2.13 13.02
C MET A 15 0.52 2.54 14.50
N GLN A 16 0.23 3.80 14.83
CA GLN A 16 0.22 4.29 16.23
C GLN A 16 -0.84 3.61 17.10
N ARG A 17 -1.91 3.08 16.49
CA ARG A 17 -2.93 2.25 17.17
C ARG A 17 -2.54 0.76 17.28
N GLY A 18 -1.34 0.40 16.85
CA GLY A 18 -0.83 -0.98 16.90
C GLY A 18 -1.14 -1.83 15.67
N VAL A 19 -1.66 -1.26 14.59
CA VAL A 19 -1.86 -1.99 13.34
C VAL A 19 -0.52 -2.20 12.63
N GLN A 20 -0.22 -3.42 12.21
CA GLN A 20 0.95 -3.67 11.38
C GLN A 20 0.70 -3.12 9.96
N VAL A 21 1.49 -2.12 9.57
CA VAL A 21 1.44 -1.52 8.24
C VAL A 21 2.75 -1.78 7.50
N VAL A 22 2.65 -2.35 6.31
CA VAL A 22 3.77 -2.55 5.38
C VAL A 22 3.40 -1.92 4.05
N VAL A 23 4.29 -1.08 3.52
CA VAL A 23 4.08 -0.39 2.25
C VAL A 23 5.10 -0.89 1.24
N PHE A 24 4.63 -1.42 0.11
CA PHE A 24 5.47 -1.75 -1.03
C PHE A 24 5.40 -0.62 -2.05
N VAL A 25 6.55 -0.19 -2.55
CA VAL A 25 6.65 0.82 -3.62
C VAL A 25 7.61 0.35 -4.69
N ARG A 26 7.35 0.72 -5.95
CA ARG A 26 8.25 0.38 -7.05
C ARG A 26 9.59 1.10 -6.93
N ASN A 27 9.54 2.37 -6.57
CA ASN A 27 10.69 3.27 -6.45
C ASN A 27 10.52 4.15 -5.21
N LYS A 28 11.63 4.66 -4.66
CA LYS A 28 11.59 5.61 -3.55
C LYS A 28 10.94 6.92 -4.01
N THR A 29 9.87 7.32 -3.34
CA THR A 29 9.20 8.61 -3.53
C THR A 29 9.35 9.44 -2.26
N GLU A 30 9.12 10.76 -2.34
CA GLU A 30 9.14 11.64 -1.16
C GLU A 30 8.15 11.18 -0.07
N GLU A 31 7.00 10.61 -0.48
CA GLU A 31 6.00 10.07 0.44
C GLU A 31 6.49 8.77 1.10
N ALA A 32 7.10 7.86 0.33
CA ALA A 32 7.68 6.63 0.85
C ALA A 32 8.81 6.91 1.85
N GLU A 33 9.69 7.86 1.56
CA GLU A 33 10.73 8.31 2.48
C GLU A 33 10.17 8.95 3.75
N TRP A 34 9.09 9.72 3.62
CA TRP A 34 8.42 10.28 4.77
C TRP A 34 7.81 9.19 5.65
N LEU A 35 7.06 8.24 5.09
CA LEU A 35 6.51 7.11 5.84
C LEU A 35 7.60 6.31 6.57
N GLN A 36 8.73 6.09 5.89
CA GLN A 36 9.87 5.41 6.50
C GLN A 36 10.44 6.21 7.70
N ARG A 37 10.55 7.54 7.59
CA ARG A 37 10.96 8.42 8.72
C ARG A 37 9.95 8.41 9.88
N GLU A 38 8.67 8.24 9.59
CA GLU A 38 7.62 8.13 10.62
C GLU A 38 7.59 6.74 11.28
N GLY A 39 8.43 5.80 10.84
CA GLY A 39 8.60 4.47 11.46
C GLY A 39 7.85 3.33 10.75
N LEU A 40 7.19 3.59 9.62
CA LEU A 40 6.52 2.53 8.87
C LEU A 40 7.53 1.64 8.14
N THR A 41 7.20 0.36 8.01
CA THR A 41 7.97 -0.55 7.16
C THR A 41 7.68 -0.27 5.70
N VAL A 42 8.66 0.28 4.99
CA VAL A 42 8.59 0.56 3.56
C VAL A 42 9.57 -0.36 2.81
N ARG A 43 9.06 -1.12 1.85
CA ARG A 43 9.82 -2.03 0.99
C ARG A 43 9.82 -1.50 -0.44
N VAL A 44 11.02 -1.37 -1.01
CA VAL A 44 11.19 -0.93 -2.40
C VAL A 44 11.43 -2.17 -3.25
N SER A 45 10.64 -2.36 -4.31
CA SER A 45 10.79 -3.47 -5.26
C SER A 45 10.53 -3.00 -6.68
N GLU A 46 11.57 -2.94 -7.50
CA GLU A 46 11.46 -2.51 -8.91
C GLU A 46 10.55 -3.44 -9.75
N ARG A 47 10.37 -4.68 -9.30
CA ARG A 47 9.49 -5.69 -9.92
C ARG A 47 8.02 -5.52 -9.54
N LEU A 48 7.67 -4.59 -8.66
CA LEU A 48 6.27 -4.37 -8.26
C LEU A 48 5.43 -3.88 -9.45
N THR A 49 4.55 -4.75 -9.96
CA THR A 49 3.68 -4.48 -11.12
C THR A 49 2.23 -4.17 -10.76
N PHE A 50 1.80 -4.48 -9.54
CA PHE A 50 0.40 -4.40 -9.12
C PHE A 50 0.15 -3.22 -8.17
N GLN A 51 -1.05 -2.64 -8.23
CA GLN A 51 -1.57 -1.69 -7.25
C GLN A 51 -2.64 -2.37 -6.39
N LEU A 52 -2.34 -2.59 -5.11
CA LEU A 52 -3.26 -3.26 -4.20
C LEU A 52 -3.18 -2.72 -2.78
N VAL A 53 -4.26 -2.90 -2.04
CA VAL A 53 -4.33 -2.72 -0.58
C VAL A 53 -4.94 -3.98 0.02
N MET A 54 -4.30 -4.55 1.03
CA MET A 54 -4.79 -5.72 1.76
C MET A 54 -4.97 -5.38 3.23
N ILE A 55 -6.14 -5.70 3.77
CA ILE A 55 -6.50 -5.45 5.18
C ILE A 55 -6.90 -6.77 5.83
N ASP A 56 -6.32 -7.04 7.00
CA ASP A 56 -6.53 -8.23 7.83
C ASP A 56 -6.31 -9.56 7.10
N LYS A 57 -5.60 -9.56 5.97
CA LYS A 57 -5.46 -10.72 5.07
C LYS A 57 -6.80 -11.31 4.62
N LYS A 58 -7.84 -10.47 4.53
CA LYS A 58 -9.20 -10.87 4.16
C LYS A 58 -9.84 -9.95 3.14
N LYS A 59 -9.61 -8.64 3.24
CA LYS A 59 -10.17 -7.64 2.34
C LYS A 59 -9.07 -7.15 1.41
N MET A 60 -9.39 -7.06 0.12
CA MET A 60 -8.46 -6.55 -0.88
C MET A 60 -9.13 -5.49 -1.74
N TRP A 61 -8.38 -4.42 -2.01
CA TRP A 61 -8.64 -3.50 -3.10
C TRP A 61 -7.55 -3.69 -4.14
N TYR A 62 -7.93 -3.81 -5.41
CA TYR A 62 -7.01 -4.04 -6.51
C TYR A 62 -7.48 -3.27 -7.75
N GLY A 63 -6.56 -2.74 -8.54
CA GLY A 63 -6.90 -2.11 -9.81
C GLY A 63 -5.78 -1.26 -10.38
N SER A 64 -6.15 -0.26 -11.19
CA SER A 64 -5.20 0.68 -11.79
C SER A 64 -4.87 1.88 -10.90
N ILE A 65 -5.65 2.10 -9.84
CA ILE A 65 -5.48 3.27 -8.96
C ILE A 65 -4.10 3.32 -8.29
N ASN A 66 -3.46 4.49 -8.33
CA ASN A 66 -2.21 4.73 -7.62
C ASN A 66 -2.45 5.26 -6.20
N TYR A 67 -2.49 4.35 -5.22
CA TYR A 67 -2.75 4.71 -3.81
C TYR A 67 -1.70 5.63 -3.19
N MET A 68 -0.45 5.55 -3.64
CA MET A 68 0.69 6.27 -3.06
C MET A 68 1.05 7.55 -3.85
N GLY A 69 0.28 7.86 -4.89
CA GLY A 69 0.52 8.98 -5.79
C GLY A 69 -0.76 9.73 -6.12
N TYR A 70 -0.79 10.30 -7.32
CA TYR A 70 -1.98 10.95 -7.85
C TYR A 70 -2.83 9.91 -8.57
N ALA A 71 -4.12 9.86 -8.22
CA ALA A 71 -5.10 9.09 -8.96
C ALA A 71 -5.85 9.96 -9.97
N THR A 72 -6.25 9.37 -11.09
CA THR A 72 -7.07 10.04 -12.12
C THR A 72 -8.50 9.47 -12.13
N GLU A 73 -9.43 10.13 -12.83
CA GLU A 73 -10.83 9.69 -12.89
C GLU A 73 -11.01 8.37 -13.67
N GLU A 74 -10.05 8.04 -14.54
CA GLU A 74 -10.03 6.81 -15.32
C GLU A 74 -9.51 5.60 -14.53
N GLU A 75 -8.85 5.85 -13.39
CA GLU A 75 -8.31 4.78 -12.56
C GLU A 75 -9.41 4.11 -11.73
N CYS A 76 -9.39 2.79 -11.71
CA CYS A 76 -10.42 1.98 -11.06
C CYS A 76 -9.81 1.10 -9.97
N ALA A 77 -10.65 0.74 -8.99
CA ALA A 77 -10.36 -0.31 -8.04
C ALA A 77 -11.60 -1.17 -7.80
N VAL A 78 -11.39 -2.48 -7.75
CA VAL A 78 -12.39 -3.44 -7.29
C VAL A 78 -12.09 -3.83 -5.85
N ARG A 79 -13.14 -3.98 -5.05
CA ARG A 79 -13.05 -4.44 -3.66
C ARG A 79 -13.70 -5.81 -3.55
N PHE A 80 -12.97 -6.75 -2.95
CA PHE A 80 -13.49 -8.09 -2.69
C PHE A 80 -12.94 -8.65 -1.39
N SER A 81 -13.49 -9.79 -0.97
CA SER A 81 -13.06 -10.52 0.22
C SER A 81 -12.93 -11.99 -0.11
N ASP A 82 -11.69 -12.43 -0.31
CA ASP A 82 -11.35 -13.81 -0.67
C ASP A 82 -10.01 -14.15 0.00
N GLU A 83 -10.07 -15.05 0.98
CA GLU A 83 -8.89 -15.42 1.79
C GLU A 83 -7.84 -16.16 0.97
N ARG A 84 -8.26 -16.96 -0.03
CA ARG A 84 -7.33 -17.72 -0.89
C ARG A 84 -6.54 -16.77 -1.78
N LEU A 85 -7.25 -15.86 -2.46
CA LEU A 85 -6.61 -14.87 -3.32
C LEU A 85 -5.71 -13.91 -2.52
N THR A 86 -6.10 -13.54 -1.28
CA THR A 86 -5.19 -12.76 -0.43
C THR A 86 -3.94 -13.52 -0.04
N ALA A 87 -4.01 -14.82 0.20
CA ALA A 87 -2.83 -15.63 0.50
C ALA A 87 -1.89 -15.73 -0.71
N GLU A 88 -2.42 -16.04 -1.90
CA GLU A 88 -1.64 -16.08 -3.14
C GLU A 88 -0.94 -14.75 -3.43
N MET A 89 -1.61 -13.63 -3.23
CA MET A 89 -1.01 -12.30 -3.41
C MET A 89 0.06 -11.97 -2.38
N LEU A 90 -0.04 -12.47 -1.14
CA LEU A 90 1.05 -12.36 -0.17
C LEU A 90 2.26 -13.16 -0.61
N ASP A 91 2.05 -14.37 -1.14
CA ASP A 91 3.14 -15.18 -1.68
C ASP A 91 3.82 -14.50 -2.87
N VAL A 92 3.08 -13.78 -3.73
CA VAL A 92 3.67 -12.98 -4.82
C VAL A 92 4.45 -11.76 -4.30
N LEU A 93 3.99 -11.12 -3.22
CA LEU A 93 4.65 -9.93 -2.65
C LEU A 93 5.89 -10.27 -1.83
N TYR A 94 5.91 -11.43 -1.18
CA TYR A 94 6.98 -11.85 -0.26
C TYR A 94 7.81 -13.02 -0.76
N GLY A 95 7.33 -13.77 -1.75
CA GLY A 95 8.06 -14.83 -2.43
C GLY A 95 8.99 -14.24 -3.47
N GLU A 96 10.27 -14.60 -3.36
CA GLU A 96 11.32 -14.25 -4.33
C GLU A 96 11.26 -15.13 -5.59
#